data_AF-A0A6G3XC93-F1
#
_entry.id   AF-A0A6G3XC93-F1
#
_cell.length_a   1.000
_cell.length_b   1.000
_cell.length_c   1.000
_cell.angle_alpha   90.00
_cell.angle_beta   90.00
_cell.angle_gamma   90.00
#
_symmetry.space_group_name_H-M   'P 1'
#
loop_
_entity.id
_entity.type
_entity.pdbx_description
1 polymer ?
#
loop_
_entity_poly.entity_id
_entity_poly.type
_entity_poly.pdbx_seq_one_letter_code
_entity_poly.pdbx_strand_id
1 'polypeptide(L)' 'AMKKLYREDLTEQQALTLVVQALYDAADDDSATGGPDVARRIYPIVTVITDEGFRRLNDQESSEIARSIV' A
#
# COMPACT_ATOMS: atom_id res chain seq x y z
N ALA A 1 -5.49 7.23 -8.96
CA ALA A 1 -4.47 6.16 -9.01
C ALA A 1 -4.93 4.83 -9.64
N MET A 2 -5.68 3.99 -8.91
CA MET A 2 -5.81 2.54 -9.19
C MET A 2 -6.21 2.15 -10.62
N LYS A 3 -7.10 2.92 -11.27
CA LYS A 3 -7.56 2.63 -12.64
C LYS A 3 -6.42 2.47 -13.67
N LYS A 4 -5.27 3.08 -13.43
CA LYS A 4 -4.09 2.99 -14.31
C LYS A 4 -3.12 1.86 -13.94
N LEU A 5 -3.17 1.39 -12.70
CA LEU A 5 -2.23 0.42 -12.15
C LEU A 5 -2.80 -1.01 -12.15
N TYR A 6 -4.13 -1.15 -12.12
CA TYR A 6 -4.79 -2.44 -12.01
C TYR A 6 -4.60 -3.33 -13.24
N ARG A 7 -4.37 -4.62 -12.99
CA ARG A 7 -4.32 -5.72 -13.96
C ARG A 7 -5.00 -6.94 -13.35
N GLU A 8 -5.56 -7.81 -14.18
CA GLU A 8 -6.26 -9.01 -13.69
C GLU A 8 -5.29 -10.03 -13.06
N ASP A 9 -4.04 -10.05 -13.53
CA ASP A 9 -3.00 -11.02 -13.19
C ASP A 9 -2.00 -10.52 -12.14
N LEU A 10 -2.40 -9.54 -11.31
CA LEU A 10 -1.53 -9.03 -10.24
C LEU A 10 -1.21 -10.13 -9.23
N THR A 11 0.09 -10.27 -8.94
CA THR A 11 0.51 -11.00 -7.74
C THR A 11 0.11 -10.24 -6.48
N GLU A 12 0.09 -10.92 -5.35
CA GLU A 12 -0.17 -10.28 -4.06
C GLU A 12 0.77 -9.09 -3.81
N GLN A 13 2.08 -9.27 -4.07
CA GLN A 13 3.06 -8.20 -3.92
C GLN A 13 2.73 -6.99 -4.80
N GLN A 14 2.35 -7.22 -6.06
CA GLN A 14 1.98 -6.13 -6.97
C GLN A 14 0.69 -5.44 -6.54
N ALA A 15 -0.30 -6.19 -6.03
CA ALA A 15 -1.53 -5.64 -5.50
C ALA A 15 -1.27 -4.78 -4.24
N LEU A 16 -0.39 -5.24 -3.35
CA LEU A 16 0.02 -4.48 -2.17
C LEU A 16 0.75 -3.19 -2.56
N THR A 17 1.71 -3.25 -3.48
CA THR A 17 2.37 -2.05 -4.00
C THR A 17 1.37 -1.08 -4.63
N LEU A 18 0.43 -1.58 -5.44
CA LEU A 18 -0.62 -0.77 -6.04
C LEU A 18 -1.48 -0.05 -4.99
N VAL A 19 -1.91 -0.76 -3.94
CA VAL A 19 -2.76 -0.18 -2.89
C VAL A 19 -2.01 0.91 -2.12
N VAL A 20 -0.77 0.66 -1.74
CA VAL A 20 0.04 1.67 -1.02
C VAL A 20 0.32 2.87 -1.93
N GLN A 21 0.62 2.65 -3.21
CA GLN A 21 0.80 3.73 -4.18
C GLN A 21 -0.49 4.55 -4.37
N ALA A 22 -1.65 3.88 -4.40
CA ALA A 22 -2.93 4.58 -4.49
C ALA A 22 -3.23 5.44 -3.26
N LEU A 23 -2.82 5.02 -2.07
CA LEU A 23 -2.93 5.83 -0.84
C LEU A 23 -1.93 6.98 -0.83
N TYR A 24 -0.73 6.78 -1.39
CA TYR A 24 0.25 7.85 -1.58
C TYR A 24 -0.29 8.93 -2.54
N ASP A 25 -0.76 8.54 -3.72
CA ASP A 25 -1.37 9.46 -4.69
C ASP A 25 -2.59 10.20 -4.09
N ALA A 26 -3.39 9.53 -3.27
CA ALA A 26 -4.53 10.16 -2.61
C ALA A 26 -4.09 11.23 -1.60
N ALA A 27 -2.98 11.02 -0.89
CA ALA A 27 -2.42 11.98 0.06
C ALA A 27 -1.78 13.21 -0.61
N ASP A 28 -1.35 13.09 -1.87
CA ASP A 28 -0.78 14.22 -2.63
C ASP A 28 -1.87 15.26 -3.00
N ASP A 29 -3.07 14.77 -3.33
CA ASP A 29 -4.20 15.61 -3.76
C ASP A 29 -5.18 15.99 -2.63
N ASP A 30 -5.20 15.26 -1.50
CA ASP A 30 -6.13 15.48 -0.38
C ASP A 30 -5.41 15.64 0.97
N SER A 31 -5.44 16.86 1.50
CA SER A 31 -4.83 17.22 2.80
C SER A 31 -5.40 16.46 4.02
N ALA A 32 -6.59 15.86 3.90
CA ALA A 32 -7.18 15.04 4.97
C ALA A 32 -6.64 13.59 4.97
N THR A 33 -5.92 13.19 3.91
CA THR A 33 -5.36 11.86 3.73
C THR A 33 -3.87 11.86 4.03
N GLY A 34 -3.45 11.05 5.01
CA GLY A 34 -2.04 10.89 5.35
C GLY A 34 -1.39 9.77 4.53
N GLY A 35 -0.38 10.11 3.73
CA GLY A 35 0.44 9.14 3.02
C GLY A 35 1.46 8.43 3.94
N PRO A 36 2.20 7.44 3.42
CA PRO A 36 3.33 6.84 4.14
C PRO A 36 4.36 7.89 4.59
N ASP A 37 4.63 7.97 5.88
CA ASP A 37 5.67 8.83 6.47
C ASP A 37 6.90 7.99 6.82
N VAL A 38 7.83 7.88 5.87
CA VAL A 38 9.07 7.10 6.02
C VAL A 38 10.00 7.68 7.08
N ALA A 39 9.97 9.00 7.29
CA ALA A 39 10.82 9.68 8.28
C ALA A 39 10.39 9.34 9.71
N ARG A 40 9.08 9.32 9.97
CA ARG A 40 8.50 8.95 11.28
C ARG A 40 8.16 7.47 11.42
N ARG A 41 8.34 6.69 10.34
CA ARG A 41 8.00 5.25 10.25
C ARG A 41 6.52 4.97 10.52
N ILE A 42 5.64 5.79 9.93
CA ILE A 42 4.19 5.62 10.03
C ILE A 42 3.69 5.17 8.66
N TYR A 43 3.08 3.98 8.60
CA TYR A 43 2.65 3.35 7.35
C TYR A 43 1.17 3.00 7.39
N PRO A 44 0.51 2.87 6.22
CA PRO A 44 -0.86 2.36 6.14
C PRO A 44 -0.98 0.96 6.73
N ILE A 45 -2.14 0.67 7.33
CA ILE A 45 -2.49 -0.68 7.75
C ILE A 45 -3.10 -1.41 6.55
N VAL A 46 -2.47 -2.51 6.14
CA VAL A 46 -2.94 -3.32 5.00
C VAL A 46 -3.18 -4.76 5.46
N THR A 47 -4.28 -5.33 4.96
CA THR A 47 -4.66 -6.72 5.19
C THR A 47 -4.87 -7.40 3.85
N VAL A 48 -4.34 -8.60 3.71
CA VAL A 48 -4.62 -9.53 2.62
C VAL A 48 -5.61 -10.59 3.12
N ILE A 49 -6.59 -10.92 2.28
CA ILE A 49 -7.54 -12.01 2.53
C ILE A 49 -7.48 -12.94 1.33
N THR A 50 -7.05 -14.18 1.57
CA THR A 50 -7.01 -15.27 0.57
C THR A 50 -7.84 -16.47 1.05
N ASP A 51 -7.78 -17.58 0.33
CA ASP A 51 -8.30 -18.88 0.77
C ASP A 51 -7.58 -19.42 2.02
N GLU A 52 -6.34 -18.99 2.27
CA GLU A 52 -5.62 -19.24 3.53
C GLU A 52 -6.13 -18.40 4.71
N GLY A 53 -7.00 -17.42 4.45
CA GLY A 53 -7.66 -16.59 5.46
C GLY A 53 -7.10 -15.18 5.55
N PHE A 54 -7.16 -14.60 6.76
CA PHE A 54 -6.80 -13.21 7.04
C PHE A 54 -5.32 -13.09 7.42
N ARG A 55 -4.60 -12.17 6.77
CA ARG A 55 -3.24 -11.75 7.17
C ARG A 55 -3.11 -10.24 7.13
N ARG A 56 -2.71 -9.65 8.26
CA ARG A 56 -2.30 -8.25 8.32
C ARG A 56 -0.80 -8.15 8.05
N LEU A 57 -0.39 -7.21 7.20
CA LEU A 57 1.03 -6.91 6.99
C LEU A 57 1.66 -6.44 8.31
N ASN A 58 2.87 -6.91 8.56
CA ASN A 58 3.70 -6.40 9.64
C ASN A 58 4.38 -5.08 9.24
N ASP A 59 5.03 -4.44 10.22
CA ASP A 59 5.67 -3.14 10.01
C ASP A 59 6.84 -3.21 9.01
N GLN A 60 7.54 -4.34 8.91
CA GLN A 60 8.62 -4.55 7.96
C GLN A 60 8.08 -4.61 6.53
N GLU A 61 7.06 -5.45 6.28
CA GLU A 61 6.41 -5.57 4.96
C GLU A 61 5.86 -4.21 4.49
N SER A 62 5.15 -3.51 5.38
CA SER A 62 4.57 -2.20 5.09
C SER A 62 5.63 -1.14 4.75
N SER A 63 6.76 -1.19 5.48
CA SER A 63 7.90 -0.30 5.29
C SER A 63 8.65 -0.57 4.00
N GLU A 64 8.87 -1.84 3.64
CA GLU A 64 9.51 -2.24 2.38
C GLU A 64 8.70 -1.79 1.17
N ILE A 65 7.37 -1.95 1.22
CA ILE A 65 6.46 -1.51 0.15
C ILE A 65 6.42 0.02 0.07
N ALA A 66 6.32 0.72 1.20
CA ALA A 66 6.31 2.18 1.19
C ALA A 66 7.59 2.74 0.55
N ARG A 67 8.76 2.17 0.88
CA ARG A 67 10.07 2.59 0.33
C ARG A 67 10.29 2.25 -1.14
N SER A 68 9.51 1.35 -1.73
CA SER A 68 9.62 1.07 -3.16
C SER A 68 8.87 2.08 -4.04
N ILE A 69 8.03 2.93 -3.42
CA ILE A 69 7.18 3.92 -4.09
C ILE A 69 7.81 5.33 -4.04
N VAL A 70 8.44 5.70 -2.92
CA VAL A 70 9.10 7.01 -2.71
C VAL A 70 10.57 7.05 -3.09
#